data_AF-A0A3B7D581-F1
#
_entry.id   AF-A0A3B7D581-F1
#
_cell.length_a   1.000
_cell.length_b   1.000
_cell.length_c   1.000
_cell.angle_alpha   90.00
_cell.angle_beta   90.00
_cell.angle_gamma   90.00
#
_symmetry.space_group_name_H-M   'P 1'
#
loop_
_entity.id
_entity.type
_entity.pdbx_description
1 polymer ?
#
loop_
_entity_poly.entity_id
_entity_poly.type
_entity_poly.pdbx_seq_one_letter_code
_entity_poly.pdbx_strand_id
1 'polypeptide(L)'
;MMISRSDLSWWLELAGTLDWTFAKTYSETAPHEYVVEGRTEGVTHVDMVRASRVIHTFGAPGKYYSLTKIYLVSPGGRFRWWTEDNHLTDTTLVNRATTDRFYGIQNPPSTATAIESPYDKIATTWDADHPITDDEAGRVKRLLAAAHGTYPPHRVGRLWKFRVTEVDA
;
A
#
# COMPACT_ATOMS: atom_id res chain seq x y z
N MET A 1 15.11 -7.42 3.36
CA MET A 1 15.83 -6.12 3.46
C MET A 1 15.01 -5.17 4.30
N MET A 2 15.59 -4.64 5.39
CA MET A 2 14.89 -3.73 6.30
C MET A 2 14.77 -2.32 5.69
N ILE A 3 13.55 -1.76 5.65
CA ILE A 3 13.31 -0.39 5.15
C ILE A 3 13.65 0.64 6.23
N SER A 4 14.33 1.71 5.83
CA SER A 4 14.85 2.76 6.71
C SER A 4 14.49 4.16 6.22
N ARG A 5 14.82 5.19 7.02
CA ARG A 5 14.65 6.60 6.62
C ARG A 5 15.51 6.98 5.41
N SER A 6 16.64 6.33 5.20
CA SER A 6 17.46 6.53 4.00
C SER A 6 16.74 6.06 2.74
N ASP A 7 15.93 5.00 2.83
CA ASP A 7 15.06 4.56 1.73
C ASP A 7 13.94 5.57 1.47
N LEU A 8 13.38 6.17 2.51
CA LEU A 8 12.41 7.27 2.35
C LEU A 8 13.05 8.46 1.63
N SER A 9 14.22 8.91 2.06
CA SER A 9 14.95 10.01 1.39
C SER A 9 15.23 9.68 -0.07
N TRP A 10 15.74 8.47 -0.36
CA TRP A 10 15.97 7.99 -1.71
C TRP A 10 14.70 8.07 -2.57
N TRP A 11 13.56 7.61 -2.06
CA TRP A 11 12.31 7.65 -2.83
C TRP A 11 11.85 9.09 -3.09
N LEU A 12 11.95 9.96 -2.09
CA LEU A 12 11.54 11.36 -2.24
C LEU A 12 12.40 12.11 -3.26
N GLU A 13 13.69 11.81 -3.32
CA GLU A 13 14.61 12.34 -4.32
C GLU A 13 14.26 11.79 -5.72
N LEU A 14 14.21 10.45 -5.87
CA LEU A 14 13.91 9.81 -7.15
C LEU A 14 12.55 10.23 -7.69
N ALA A 15 11.48 10.19 -6.88
CA ALA A 15 10.14 10.56 -7.30
C ALA A 15 10.04 12.00 -7.81
N GLY A 16 10.93 12.89 -7.35
CA GLY A 16 11.04 14.27 -7.81
C GLY A 16 11.69 14.42 -9.19
N THR A 17 12.46 13.43 -9.64
CA THR A 17 13.19 13.47 -10.92
C THR A 17 12.56 12.63 -12.02
N LEU A 18 11.64 11.71 -11.69
CA LEU A 18 11.00 10.85 -12.68
C LEU A 18 10.09 11.63 -13.63
N ASP A 19 9.98 11.15 -14.87
CA ASP A 19 8.96 11.61 -15.82
C ASP A 19 7.65 10.85 -15.60
N TRP A 20 6.64 11.58 -15.12
CA TRP A 20 5.36 11.01 -14.70
C TRP A 20 4.36 11.04 -15.86
N THR A 21 3.79 9.89 -16.18
CA THR A 21 2.80 9.78 -17.26
C THR A 21 1.40 10.01 -16.73
N PHE A 22 0.67 10.97 -17.30
CA PHE A 22 -0.73 11.22 -16.93
C PHE A 22 -1.67 10.10 -17.41
N ALA A 23 -2.50 9.58 -16.50
CA ALA A 23 -3.45 8.51 -16.77
C ALA A 23 -4.73 9.06 -17.45
N LYS A 24 -4.69 9.22 -18.77
CA LYS A 24 -5.79 9.80 -19.58
C LYS A 24 -7.13 9.10 -19.38
N THR A 25 -7.13 7.77 -19.21
CA THR A 25 -8.35 6.95 -19.03
C THR A 25 -9.14 7.31 -17.77
N TYR A 26 -8.49 7.98 -16.81
CA TYR A 26 -9.03 8.30 -15.49
C TYR A 26 -9.13 9.81 -15.25
N SER A 27 -8.98 10.64 -16.28
CA SER A 27 -8.89 12.09 -16.15
C SER A 27 -10.11 12.74 -15.50
N GLU A 28 -11.30 12.18 -15.70
CA GLU A 28 -12.56 12.75 -15.20
C GLU A 28 -12.94 12.24 -13.81
N THR A 29 -12.57 11.00 -13.47
CA THR A 29 -13.03 10.31 -12.26
C THR A 29 -11.98 10.27 -11.17
N ALA A 30 -10.72 10.28 -11.57
CA ALA A 30 -9.63 9.74 -10.79
C ALA A 30 -8.27 10.29 -11.25
N PRO A 31 -8.10 11.60 -11.52
CA PRO A 31 -6.96 12.06 -12.30
C PRO A 31 -5.64 11.96 -11.52
N HIS A 32 -4.79 11.06 -12.00
CA HIS A 32 -3.48 10.72 -11.44
C HIS A 32 -2.44 10.54 -12.53
N GLU A 33 -1.19 10.44 -12.11
CA GLU A 33 -0.04 10.11 -12.94
C GLU A 33 0.59 8.82 -12.45
N TYR A 34 1.43 8.19 -13.25
CA TYR A 34 2.15 6.98 -12.88
C TYR A 34 3.54 6.93 -13.49
N VAL A 35 4.38 6.12 -12.86
CA VAL A 35 5.65 5.63 -13.40
C VAL A 35 5.59 4.11 -13.42
N VAL A 36 6.17 3.50 -14.45
CA VAL A 36 6.10 2.05 -14.65
C VAL A 36 7.43 1.54 -15.17
N GLU A 37 7.86 0.39 -14.67
CA GLU A 37 9.07 -0.27 -15.15
C GLU A 37 8.99 -0.54 -16.67
N GLY A 38 10.14 -0.46 -17.34
CA GLY A 38 10.24 -0.71 -18.78
C GLY A 38 9.63 0.37 -19.68
N ARG A 39 8.94 1.39 -19.14
CA ARG A 39 8.50 2.58 -19.92
C ARG A 39 9.05 3.88 -19.38
N THR A 40 9.15 4.04 -18.06
CA THR A 40 9.79 5.21 -17.46
C THR A 40 11.30 5.00 -17.48
N GLU A 41 12.03 5.92 -18.13
CA GLU A 41 13.49 5.86 -18.20
C GLU A 41 14.13 5.87 -16.81
N GLY A 42 15.14 5.04 -16.60
CA GLY A 42 15.85 4.94 -15.31
C GLY A 42 15.09 4.23 -14.19
N VAL A 43 13.89 3.70 -14.46
CA VAL A 43 13.12 2.92 -13.48
C VAL A 43 13.34 1.42 -13.70
N THR A 44 13.87 0.75 -12.69
CA THR A 44 14.00 -0.71 -12.67
C THR A 44 12.91 -1.37 -11.80
N HIS A 45 12.75 -2.68 -11.96
CA HIS A 45 11.87 -3.48 -11.09
C HIS A 45 12.29 -3.39 -9.61
N VAL A 46 13.60 -3.36 -9.35
CA VAL A 46 14.14 -3.20 -7.98
C VAL A 46 13.70 -1.87 -7.37
N ASP A 47 13.67 -0.80 -8.16
CA ASP A 47 13.19 0.51 -7.72
C ASP A 47 11.70 0.47 -7.41
N MET A 48 10.88 -0.18 -8.25
CA MET A 48 9.44 -0.30 -8.04
C MET A 48 9.13 -1.08 -6.75
N VAL A 49 9.79 -2.22 -6.52
CA VAL A 49 9.63 -2.99 -5.28
C VAL A 49 10.10 -2.19 -4.06
N ARG A 50 11.24 -1.49 -4.15
CA ARG A 50 11.75 -0.65 -3.05
C ARG A 50 10.79 0.50 -2.74
N ALA A 51 10.27 1.19 -3.76
CA ALA A 51 9.28 2.24 -3.62
C ALA A 51 7.99 1.73 -2.97
N SER A 52 7.49 0.57 -3.40
CA SER A 52 6.32 -0.10 -2.82
C SER A 52 6.51 -0.33 -1.32
N ARG A 53 7.67 -0.87 -0.92
CA ARG A 53 7.99 -1.07 0.50
C ARG A 53 8.12 0.24 1.28
N VAL A 54 8.76 1.26 0.73
CA VAL A 54 8.85 2.60 1.34
C VAL A 54 7.45 3.19 1.57
N ILE A 55 6.58 3.13 0.57
CA ILE A 55 5.21 3.63 0.66
C ILE A 55 4.43 2.90 1.75
N HIS A 56 4.57 1.58 1.83
CA HIS A 56 3.86 0.77 2.82
C HIS A 56 4.42 0.88 4.24
N THR A 57 5.69 1.24 4.40
CA THR A 57 6.33 1.45 5.71
C THR A 57 6.05 2.85 6.26
N PHE A 58 6.09 3.90 5.43
CA PHE A 58 5.96 5.29 5.88
C PHE A 58 4.61 5.94 5.55
N GLY A 59 3.76 5.26 4.81
CA GLY A 59 2.44 5.73 4.44
C GLY A 59 1.38 5.50 5.52
N ALA A 60 0.20 6.04 5.27
CA ALA A 60 -0.97 5.89 6.12
C ALA A 60 -2.15 5.31 5.32
N PRO A 61 -3.09 4.60 5.98
CA PRO A 61 -4.31 4.14 5.34
C PRO A 61 -5.16 5.34 4.88
N GLY A 62 -5.57 5.32 3.62
CA GLY A 62 -6.50 6.28 3.03
C GLY A 62 -7.62 5.58 2.29
N LYS A 63 -8.74 6.30 2.07
CA LYS A 63 -9.87 5.76 1.32
C LYS A 63 -9.57 5.73 -0.17
N TYR A 64 -9.90 4.61 -0.81
CA TYR A 64 -9.85 4.37 -2.25
C TYR A 64 -11.18 3.74 -2.68
N TYR A 65 -12.18 4.55 -3.02
CA TYR A 65 -13.56 4.10 -3.24
C TYR A 65 -14.11 3.33 -2.03
N SER A 66 -14.48 2.05 -2.21
CA SER A 66 -14.91 1.13 -1.14
C SER A 66 -13.75 0.40 -0.44
N LEU A 67 -12.52 0.64 -0.89
CA LEU A 67 -11.30 0.00 -0.40
C LEU A 67 -10.46 0.96 0.45
N THR A 68 -9.51 0.39 1.19
CA THR A 68 -8.44 1.13 1.87
C THR A 68 -7.12 0.80 1.17
N LYS A 69 -6.34 1.84 0.88
CA LYS A 69 -4.98 1.74 0.33
C LYS A 69 -4.01 2.46 1.25
N ILE A 70 -2.73 2.13 1.16
CA ILE A 70 -1.68 2.87 1.87
C ILE A 70 -1.18 3.98 0.95
N TYR A 71 -1.18 5.21 1.47
CA TYR A 71 -0.67 6.38 0.78
C TYR A 71 0.51 6.97 1.53
N LEU A 72 1.61 7.20 0.82
CA LEU A 72 2.70 8.03 1.31
C LEU A 72 2.48 9.45 0.83
N VAL A 73 2.42 10.41 1.74
CA VAL A 73 2.26 11.83 1.42
C VAL A 73 3.63 12.50 1.38
N SER A 74 3.87 13.35 0.38
CA SER A 74 5.12 14.10 0.23
C SER A 74 5.33 15.07 1.40
N PRO A 75 6.59 15.44 1.71
CA PRO A 75 6.84 16.63 2.51
C PRO A 75 6.09 17.84 1.93
N GLY A 76 5.51 18.68 2.80
CA GLY A 76 4.65 19.79 2.39
C GLY A 76 3.28 19.39 1.85
N GLY A 77 2.97 18.10 1.78
CA GLY A 77 1.62 17.61 1.50
C GLY A 77 1.12 17.87 0.09
N ARG A 78 1.99 18.07 -0.90
CA ARG A 78 1.57 18.36 -2.29
C ARG A 78 1.13 17.12 -3.04
N PHE A 79 1.87 16.02 -2.90
CA PHE A 79 1.63 14.78 -3.62
C PHE A 79 1.36 13.63 -2.67
N ARG A 80 0.67 12.61 -3.17
CA ARG A 80 0.61 11.29 -2.54
C ARG A 80 0.97 10.20 -3.54
N TRP A 81 1.56 9.12 -3.03
CA TRP A 81 1.93 7.95 -3.81
C TRP A 81 1.28 6.68 -3.26
N TRP A 82 0.94 5.75 -4.16
CA TRP A 82 0.41 4.43 -3.81
C TRP A 82 0.72 3.41 -4.91
N THR A 83 0.55 2.13 -4.57
CA THR A 83 0.69 1.00 -5.49
C THR A 83 -0.62 0.23 -5.62
N GLU A 84 -0.81 -0.49 -6.73
CA GLU A 84 -2.05 -1.26 -6.97
C GLU A 84 -1.92 -2.74 -6.62
N ASP A 85 -0.70 -3.26 -6.57
CA ASP A 85 -0.43 -4.70 -6.53
C ASP A 85 -0.84 -5.37 -5.22
N ASN A 86 -1.16 -6.66 -5.32
CA ASN A 86 -1.55 -7.47 -4.17
C ASN A 86 -0.34 -7.77 -3.27
N HIS A 87 0.84 -7.96 -3.85
CA HIS A 87 2.08 -8.22 -3.14
C HIS A 87 3.16 -7.21 -3.55
N LEU A 88 3.96 -6.76 -2.58
CA LEU A 88 4.92 -5.67 -2.77
C LEU A 88 6.05 -6.02 -3.75
N THR A 89 6.36 -7.32 -3.90
CA THR A 89 7.38 -7.79 -4.85
C THR A 89 6.89 -7.82 -6.28
N ASP A 90 5.58 -7.71 -6.50
CA ASP A 90 4.99 -7.77 -7.84
C ASP A 90 4.79 -6.36 -8.39
N THR A 91 5.17 -5.33 -7.63
CA THR A 91 4.97 -3.95 -8.02
C THR A 91 5.79 -3.61 -9.25
N THR A 92 5.06 -3.24 -10.29
CA THR A 92 5.61 -2.76 -11.57
C THR A 92 5.31 -1.28 -11.81
N LEU A 93 4.39 -0.68 -11.03
CA LEU A 93 3.89 0.67 -11.22
C LEU A 93 3.67 1.39 -9.89
N VAL A 94 4.03 2.66 -9.82
CA VAL A 94 3.69 3.56 -8.72
C VAL A 94 2.84 4.71 -9.25
N ASN A 95 1.71 4.96 -8.58
CA ASN A 95 0.82 6.08 -8.88
C ASN A 95 1.18 7.32 -8.06
N ARG A 96 0.84 8.49 -8.60
CA ARG A 96 0.92 9.80 -7.94
C ARG A 96 -0.32 10.63 -8.23
N ALA A 97 -0.80 11.35 -7.23
CA ALA A 97 -1.78 12.41 -7.41
C ALA A 97 -1.48 13.57 -6.47
N THR A 98 -2.01 14.75 -6.78
CA THR A 98 -2.02 15.85 -5.82
C THR A 98 -2.96 15.52 -4.66
N THR A 99 -2.67 16.03 -3.47
CA THR A 99 -3.41 15.67 -2.25
C THR A 99 -4.80 16.27 -2.20
N ASP A 100 -5.14 17.30 -2.97
CA ASP A 100 -6.49 17.85 -3.09
C ASP A 100 -7.48 16.89 -3.79
N ARG A 101 -6.97 15.85 -4.45
CA ARG A 101 -7.78 14.87 -5.17
C ARG A 101 -7.98 13.63 -4.34
N PHE A 102 -9.18 13.36 -3.85
CA PHE A 102 -9.48 12.18 -3.03
C PHE A 102 -10.55 11.29 -3.65
N TYR A 103 -10.43 9.99 -3.41
CA TYR A 103 -11.46 9.01 -3.73
C TYR A 103 -12.47 8.94 -2.58
N GLY A 104 -13.30 9.98 -2.47
CA GLY A 104 -14.33 10.12 -1.44
C GLY A 104 -13.84 10.69 -0.10
N ILE A 105 -14.78 10.81 0.85
CA ILE A 105 -14.54 11.36 2.20
C ILE A 105 -13.47 10.54 2.93
N GLN A 106 -12.41 11.22 3.38
CA GLN A 106 -11.33 10.62 4.16
C GLN A 106 -11.74 10.49 5.63
N ASN A 107 -12.44 9.40 5.95
CA ASN A 107 -12.75 9.00 7.32
C ASN A 107 -12.14 7.64 7.75
N PRO A 108 -11.02 7.14 7.18
CA PRO A 108 -10.42 5.93 7.72
C PRO A 108 -9.91 6.20 9.15
N PRO A 109 -10.00 5.21 10.05
CA PRO A 109 -9.43 5.34 11.38
C PRO A 109 -7.93 5.61 11.27
N SER A 110 -7.46 6.65 11.97
CA SER A 110 -6.03 6.87 12.12
C SER A 110 -5.45 5.77 12.98
N THR A 111 -4.53 4.99 12.42
CA THR A 111 -3.74 3.99 13.14
C THR A 111 -2.34 4.51 13.48
N ALA A 112 -2.08 5.79 13.19
CA ALA A 112 -0.81 6.41 13.46
C ALA A 112 -0.64 6.55 14.98
N THR A 113 0.36 5.84 15.50
CA THR A 113 0.92 6.14 16.82
C THR A 113 2.16 6.99 16.59
N ALA A 114 2.46 7.94 17.47
CA ALA A 114 3.70 8.73 17.37
C ALA A 114 4.97 7.91 17.73
N ILE A 115 4.85 6.59 17.79
CA ILE A 115 5.89 5.65 18.22
C ILE A 115 6.35 4.89 16.98
N GLU A 116 7.63 5.03 16.63
CA GLU A 116 8.26 4.18 15.63
C GLU A 116 8.49 2.79 16.22
N SER A 117 7.99 1.76 15.56
CA SER A 117 8.13 0.37 16.00
C SER A 117 9.14 -0.36 15.11
N PRO A 118 10.00 -1.25 15.68
CA PRO A 118 10.82 -2.14 14.88
C PRO A 118 10.01 -2.99 13.89
N TYR A 119 8.73 -3.28 14.21
CA TYR A 119 7.83 -4.05 13.35
C TYR A 119 7.50 -3.33 12.04
N ASP A 120 7.48 -1.99 12.02
CA ASP A 120 7.15 -1.21 10.80
C ASP A 120 8.16 -1.46 9.68
N LYS A 121 9.41 -1.78 10.06
CA LYS A 121 10.53 -2.02 9.14
C LYS A 121 10.57 -3.43 8.57
N ILE A 122 9.96 -4.40 9.28
CA ILE A 122 9.97 -5.83 8.94
C ILE A 122 8.64 -6.24 8.29
N ALA A 123 7.55 -5.54 8.57
CA ALA A 123 6.21 -5.85 8.06
C ALA A 123 6.12 -5.93 6.53
N THR A 124 7.02 -5.29 5.79
CA THR A 124 7.04 -5.31 4.32
C THR A 124 7.87 -6.45 3.72
N THR A 125 8.56 -7.24 4.54
CA THR A 125 9.27 -8.45 4.12
C THR A 125 8.78 -9.71 4.83
N TRP A 126 8.07 -9.58 5.95
CA TRP A 126 7.67 -10.69 6.81
C TRP A 126 7.02 -11.86 6.05
N ASP A 127 5.98 -11.60 5.26
CA ASP A 127 5.24 -12.67 4.56
C ASP A 127 6.10 -13.38 3.50
N ALA A 128 7.04 -12.66 2.88
CA ALA A 128 7.98 -13.24 1.91
C ALA A 128 9.07 -14.07 2.62
N ASP A 129 9.55 -13.61 3.77
CA ASP A 129 10.57 -14.28 4.57
C ASP A 129 9.98 -15.47 5.37
N HIS A 130 8.67 -15.45 5.64
CA HIS A 130 7.93 -16.44 6.44
C HIS A 130 6.63 -16.84 5.72
N PRO A 131 6.73 -17.53 4.56
CA PRO A 131 5.54 -17.93 3.82
C PRO A 131 4.68 -18.88 4.65
N ILE A 132 3.38 -18.59 4.69
CA ILE A 132 2.39 -19.48 5.31
C ILE A 132 2.21 -20.72 4.44
N THR A 133 2.10 -21.88 5.07
CA THR A 133 1.77 -23.13 4.35
C THR A 133 0.28 -23.17 4.01
N ASP A 134 -0.11 -23.92 2.97
CA ASP A 134 -1.53 -24.08 2.60
C ASP A 134 -2.38 -24.63 3.75
N ASP A 135 -1.82 -25.57 4.53
CA ASP A 135 -2.47 -26.14 5.71
C ASP A 135 -2.71 -25.09 6.80
N GLU A 136 -1.73 -24.23 7.05
CA GLU A 136 -1.83 -23.16 8.02
C GLU A 136 -2.82 -22.07 7.57
N ALA A 137 -2.77 -21.69 6.28
CA ALA A 137 -3.74 -20.77 5.69
C ALA A 137 -5.17 -21.32 5.80
N GLY A 138 -5.36 -22.62 5.53
CA GLY A 138 -6.64 -23.31 5.71
C GLY A 138 -7.10 -23.31 7.16
N ARG A 139 -6.20 -23.53 8.13
CA ARG A 139 -6.50 -23.46 9.56
C ARG A 139 -6.93 -22.06 9.99
N VAL A 140 -6.20 -21.02 9.59
CA VAL A 140 -6.52 -19.63 9.92
C VAL A 140 -7.88 -19.23 9.35
N LYS A 141 -8.18 -19.59 8.08
CA LYS A 141 -9.50 -19.34 7.47
C LYS A 141 -10.63 -19.96 8.29
N ARG A 142 -10.47 -21.21 8.74
CA ARG A 142 -11.48 -21.88 9.59
C ARG A 142 -11.66 -21.18 10.95
N LEU A 143 -10.58 -20.74 11.57
CA LEU A 143 -10.64 -20.00 12.84
C LEU A 143 -11.35 -18.65 12.68
N LEU A 144 -11.04 -17.91 11.62
CA LEU A 144 -11.71 -16.64 11.32
C LEU A 144 -13.20 -16.85 11.02
N ALA A 145 -13.55 -17.84 10.19
CA ALA A 145 -14.95 -18.18 9.91
C ALA A 145 -15.73 -18.51 11.19
N ALA A 146 -15.12 -19.25 12.13
CA ALA A 146 -15.72 -19.54 13.43
C ALA A 146 -15.91 -18.28 14.30
N ALA A 147 -14.98 -17.32 14.25
CA ALA A 147 -15.06 -16.06 15.00
C ALA A 147 -16.08 -15.05 14.43
N HIS A 148 -16.30 -15.08 13.11
CA HIS A 148 -17.25 -14.19 12.43
C HIS A 148 -18.72 -14.41 12.84
N GLY A 149 -19.04 -15.55 13.47
CA GLY A 149 -20.37 -15.82 14.03
C GLY A 149 -20.70 -15.07 15.33
N THR A 150 -19.73 -14.41 15.98
CA THR A 150 -19.90 -13.82 17.33
C THR A 150 -19.91 -12.29 17.35
N TYR A 151 -19.49 -11.61 16.29
CA TYR A 151 -19.44 -10.14 16.24
C TYR A 151 -20.04 -9.58 14.94
N PRO A 152 -20.89 -8.54 15.00
CA PRO A 152 -21.44 -7.93 13.79
C PRO A 152 -20.32 -7.27 12.96
N PRO A 153 -20.41 -7.33 11.61
CA PRO A 153 -19.30 -7.09 10.68
C PRO A 153 -18.71 -5.68 10.69
N HIS A 154 -19.33 -4.72 11.39
CA HIS A 154 -18.90 -3.32 11.43
C HIS A 154 -17.96 -2.96 12.59
N ARG A 155 -17.62 -3.90 13.49
CA ARG A 155 -16.71 -3.63 14.64
C ARG A 155 -15.39 -4.41 14.65
N VAL A 156 -15.13 -5.22 13.64
CA VAL A 156 -13.77 -5.76 13.43
C VAL A 156 -13.06 -4.79 12.52
N GLY A 157 -12.50 -3.74 13.12
CA GLY A 157 -11.59 -2.84 12.42
C GLY A 157 -10.49 -3.68 11.78
N ARG A 158 -10.36 -3.57 10.46
CA ARG A 158 -9.24 -4.07 9.67
C ARG A 158 -7.95 -3.35 10.07
N LEU A 159 -7.47 -3.63 11.29
CA LEU A 159 -6.08 -3.52 11.65
C LEU A 159 -5.53 -4.95 11.59
N TRP A 160 -4.32 -5.08 11.05
CA TRP A 160 -3.64 -6.32 10.64
C TRP A 160 -3.94 -6.75 9.19
N LYS A 161 -2.91 -6.60 8.36
CA LYS A 161 -2.83 -7.05 6.97
C LYS A 161 -3.09 -8.55 6.88
N PHE A 162 -4.32 -8.96 6.63
CA PHE A 162 -4.64 -10.22 5.97
C PHE A 162 -5.89 -9.99 5.13
N ARG A 163 -5.73 -10.02 3.80
CA ARG A 163 -6.87 -10.14 2.89
C ARG A 163 -7.15 -11.64 2.74
N VAL A 164 -8.15 -12.15 3.46
CA VAL A 164 -8.82 -13.38 3.02
C VAL A 164 -9.69 -12.96 1.83
N THR A 165 -9.30 -13.35 0.63
CA THR A 165 -10.20 -13.29 -0.53
C THR A 165 -11.29 -14.32 -0.32
N GLU A 166 -12.54 -13.85 -0.28
CA GLU A 166 -13.73 -14.70 -0.45
C GLU A 166 -13.58 -15.46 -1.76
N VAL A 167 -13.65 -16.79 -1.67
CA VAL A 167 -13.90 -17.67 -2.80
C VAL A 167 -15.40 -17.91 -2.76
N ASP A 168 -16.12 -17.32 -3.71
CA ASP A 168 -17.54 -17.58 -3.93
C ASP A 168 -17.73 -19.06 -4.28
N ALA A 169 -18.78 -19.63 -3.70
CA ALA A 169 -19.33 -20.95 -3.99
C ALA A 169 -20.23 -20.91 -5.23
#